data_AF-A0AAV4GR72-F1
#
_entry.id   AF-A0AAV4GR72-F1
#
_cell.length_a   1.000
_cell.length_b   1.000
_cell.length_c   1.000
_cell.angle_alpha   90.00
_cell.angle_beta   90.00
_cell.angle_gamma   90.00
#
_symmetry.space_group_name_H-M   'P 1'
#
loop_
_entity.id
_entity.type
_entity.pdbx_description
1 polymer ?
#
loop_
_entity_poly.entity_id
_entity_poly.type
_entity_poly.pdbx_seq_one_letter_code
_entity_poly.pdbx_strand_id
1 'polypeptide(L)'
;MSSSILPSPVRDLPIKSRGRNNQRIGANTVRRRLSASGLRARRPYIDPILTQRHRHQCTLWAHEHATWDRIQWRSVVFSDLSQLCIDHADGRVRVWRRSGERYQADCVREHGKWGGASLMM
;
A
#
# COMPACT_ATOMS: atom_id res chain seq x y z
N MET A 1 -28.79 -21.41 6.40
CA MET A 1 -27.69 -20.85 7.23
C MET A 1 -26.70 -20.15 6.31
N SER A 2 -26.93 -18.87 6.02
CA SER A 2 -26.16 -18.15 4.98
C SER A 2 -24.81 -17.66 5.51
N SER A 3 -23.76 -18.42 5.17
CA SER A 3 -22.36 -18.02 5.26
C SER A 3 -22.14 -16.74 4.45
N SER A 4 -22.14 -15.59 5.12
CA SER A 4 -21.73 -14.33 4.52
C SER A 4 -20.21 -14.30 4.51
N ILE A 5 -19.61 -14.91 3.49
CA ILE A 5 -18.19 -14.77 3.18
C ILE A 5 -18.00 -13.27 2.89
N LEU A 6 -17.34 -12.54 3.79
CA LEU A 6 -16.89 -11.18 3.48
C LEU A 6 -15.91 -11.31 2.31
N PRO A 7 -16.19 -10.70 1.14
CA PRO A 7 -15.27 -10.76 0.04
C PRO A 7 -14.13 -9.79 0.33
N SER A 8 -12.90 -10.28 0.16
CA SER A 8 -11.73 -9.46 -0.14
C SER A 8 -11.27 -8.47 0.95
N PRO A 9 -10.02 -7.95 0.85
CA PRO A 9 -9.48 -7.03 1.84
C PRO A 9 -10.31 -5.74 1.90
N VAL A 10 -10.66 -5.29 3.10
CA VAL A 10 -11.48 -4.08 3.26
C VAL A 10 -10.59 -2.92 3.70
N ARG A 11 -10.59 -1.85 2.88
CA ARG A 11 -9.98 -0.55 3.23
C ARG A 11 -10.88 0.21 4.20
N ASP A 12 -10.29 0.75 5.26
CA ASP A 12 -10.91 1.72 6.18
C ASP A 12 -12.39 1.44 6.52
N LEU A 13 -12.66 0.29 7.15
CA LEU A 13 -13.98 0.09 7.76
C LEU A 13 -14.20 1.18 8.82
N PRO A 14 -15.25 2.01 8.68
CA PRO A 14 -15.54 3.02 9.69
C PRO A 14 -15.79 2.31 11.02
N ILE A 15 -15.20 2.88 12.08
CA ILE A 15 -15.30 2.43 13.49
C ILE A 15 -16.78 2.29 13.94
N LYS A 16 -17.71 2.88 13.18
CA LYS A 16 -19.16 2.75 13.29
C LYS A 16 -19.70 2.10 12.01
N SER A 17 -20.03 0.81 12.06
CA SER A 17 -20.71 0.11 10.95
C SER A 17 -22.18 -0.13 11.30
N ARG A 18 -23.04 -0.11 10.28
CA ARG A 18 -24.46 -0.48 10.42
C ARG A 18 -24.60 -1.97 10.18
N GLY A 19 -25.24 -2.65 11.12
CA GLY A 19 -25.57 -4.07 10.98
C GLY A 19 -26.68 -4.31 9.96
N ARG A 20 -26.95 -5.58 9.69
CA ARG A 20 -28.00 -6.04 8.75
C ARG A 20 -29.40 -5.47 9.07
N ASN A 21 -29.64 -5.10 10.33
CA ASN A 21 -30.93 -4.55 10.82
C ASN A 21 -30.83 -3.05 11.13
N ASN A 22 -29.92 -2.32 10.49
CA ASN A 22 -29.65 -0.88 10.70
C ASN A 22 -29.19 -0.51 12.14
N GLN A 23 -28.82 -1.50 12.96
CA GLN A 23 -28.32 -1.28 14.32
C GLN A 23 -26.88 -0.75 14.30
N ARG A 24 -26.56 0.20 15.18
CA ARG A 24 -25.19 0.71 15.36
C ARG A 24 -24.33 -0.37 16.02
N ILE A 25 -23.36 -0.90 15.30
CA ILE A 25 -22.40 -1.88 15.84
C ILE A 25 -21.20 -1.12 16.42
N GLY A 26 -20.83 -1.46 17.65
CA GLY A 26 -19.63 -0.93 18.30
C GLY A 26 -18.34 -1.44 17.65
N ALA A 27 -17.29 -0.62 17.70
CA ALA A 27 -16.00 -0.93 17.09
C ALA A 27 -15.39 -2.27 17.54
N ASN A 28 -15.55 -2.63 18.81
CA ASN A 28 -15.02 -3.87 19.37
C ASN A 28 -15.69 -5.11 18.76
N THR A 29 -17.00 -5.05 18.54
CA THR A 29 -17.75 -6.12 17.88
C THR A 29 -17.30 -6.30 16.44
N VAL A 30 -17.06 -5.20 15.71
CA VAL A 30 -16.50 -5.23 14.34
C VAL A 30 -15.12 -5.89 14.34
N ARG A 31 -14.20 -5.44 15.19
CA ARG A 31 -12.84 -6.02 15.26
C ARG A 31 -12.87 -7.50 15.61
N ARG A 32 -13.72 -7.92 16.56
CA ARG A 32 -13.82 -9.32 16.98
C ARG A 32 -14.35 -10.20 15.84
N ARG A 33 -15.34 -9.73 15.09
CA ARG A 33 -15.89 -10.44 13.92
C ARG A 33 -14.86 -10.56 12.79
N LEU A 34 -14.12 -9.49 12.50
CA LEU A 34 -13.05 -9.49 11.50
C LEU A 34 -11.91 -10.44 11.89
N SER A 35 -11.48 -10.41 13.14
CA SER A 35 -10.47 -11.35 13.66
C SER A 35 -10.95 -12.80 13.59
N ALA A 36 -12.22 -13.06 13.91
CA ALA A 36 -12.82 -14.39 13.81
C ALA A 36 -12.89 -14.90 12.36
N SER A 37 -12.99 -14.01 11.37
CA SER A 37 -12.91 -14.36 9.93
C SER A 37 -11.48 -14.39 9.38
N GLY A 38 -10.46 -14.28 10.24
CA GLY A 38 -9.04 -14.34 9.89
C GLY A 38 -8.44 -13.02 9.38
N LEU A 39 -9.18 -11.92 9.40
CA LEU A 39 -8.71 -10.61 8.95
C LEU A 39 -8.03 -9.87 10.10
N ARG A 40 -6.84 -9.32 9.84
CA ARG A 40 -6.11 -8.51 10.81
C ARG A 40 -5.83 -7.13 10.24
N ALA A 41 -5.85 -6.11 11.08
CA ALA A 41 -5.40 -4.78 10.71
C ALA A 41 -3.89 -4.81 10.39
N ARG A 42 -3.53 -4.34 9.20
CA ARG A 42 -2.16 -4.27 8.67
C ARG A 42 -1.94 -2.93 7.99
N ARG A 43 -0.67 -2.54 7.81
CA ARG A 43 -0.33 -1.41 6.94
C ARG A 43 -0.53 -1.84 5.47
N PRO A 44 -1.14 -1.00 4.63
CA PRO A 44 -1.18 -1.25 3.19
C PRO A 44 0.25 -1.31 2.63
N TYR A 45 0.41 -1.98 1.49
CA TYR A 45 1.63 -1.80 0.71
C TYR A 45 1.58 -0.43 0.04
N ILE A 46 2.68 0.32 0.10
CA ILE A 46 2.79 1.61 -0.58
C ILE A 46 3.56 1.36 -1.87
N ASP A 47 2.88 1.51 -3.00
CA ASP A 47 3.50 1.39 -4.33
C ASP A 47 3.63 2.80 -4.94
N PRO A 48 4.80 3.21 -5.45
CA PRO A 48 4.88 4.41 -6.28
C PRO A 48 3.98 4.24 -7.52
N ILE A 49 3.35 5.33 -7.95
CA ILE A 49 2.59 5.34 -9.21
C ILE A 49 3.57 5.19 -10.38
N LEU A 50 3.78 3.95 -10.81
CA LEU A 50 4.55 3.62 -12.01
C LEU A 50 3.59 3.31 -13.15
N THR A 51 3.72 4.07 -14.24
CA THR A 51 3.03 3.74 -15.49
C THR A 51 3.56 2.39 -16.00
N GLN A 52 2.75 1.68 -16.80
CA GLN A 52 3.18 0.43 -17.43
C GLN A 52 4.49 0.60 -18.22
N ARG A 53 4.66 1.76 -18.87
CA ARG A 53 5.89 2.14 -19.56
C ARG A 53 7.08 2.21 -18.61
N HIS A 54 6.95 2.89 -17.46
CA HIS A 54 8.03 2.97 -16.47
C HIS A 54 8.42 1.58 -15.95
N ARG A 55 7.43 0.73 -15.65
CA ARG A 55 7.69 -0.66 -15.22
C ARG A 55 8.50 -1.42 -16.26
N HIS A 56 8.09 -1.36 -17.53
CA HIS A 56 8.81 -2.03 -18.61
C HIS A 56 10.24 -1.51 -18.78
N GLN A 57 10.44 -0.20 -18.75
CA GLN A 57 11.77 0.41 -18.85
C GLN A 57 12.67 0.02 -17.68
N CYS A 58 12.16 0.04 -16.45
CA CYS A 58 12.92 -0.41 -15.27
C CYS A 58 13.31 -1.89 -15.38
N THR A 59 12.41 -2.74 -15.87
CA THR A 59 12.70 -4.17 -16.07
C THR A 59 13.76 -4.38 -17.14
N LEU A 60 13.65 -3.73 -18.29
CA LEU A 60 14.65 -3.81 -19.35
C LEU A 60 16.03 -3.33 -18.88
N TRP A 61 16.06 -2.18 -18.21
CA TRP A 61 17.29 -1.62 -17.66
C TRP A 61 17.94 -2.59 -16.67
N ALA A 62 17.15 -3.17 -15.75
CA ALA A 62 17.65 -4.16 -14.79
C ALA A 62 18.22 -5.42 -15.48
N HIS A 63 17.58 -5.91 -16.54
CA HIS A 63 18.09 -7.05 -17.30
C HIS A 63 19.39 -6.73 -18.05
N GLU A 64 19.46 -5.58 -18.70
CA GLU A 64 20.64 -5.14 -19.45
C GLU A 64 21.86 -4.93 -18.54
N HIS A 65 21.63 -4.51 -17.30
CA HIS A 65 22.69 -4.20 -16.34
C HIS A 65 22.91 -5.34 -15.32
N ALA A 66 22.21 -6.46 -15.44
CA ALA A 66 22.30 -7.59 -14.49
C ALA A 66 23.68 -8.25 -14.47
N THR A 67 24.40 -8.22 -15.59
CA THR A 67 25.72 -8.85 -15.76
C THR A 67 26.87 -7.85 -15.61
N TRP A 68 26.59 -6.61 -15.20
CA TRP A 68 27.61 -5.59 -15.07
C TRP A 68 28.59 -5.89 -13.95
N ASP A 69 29.88 -5.72 -14.25
CA ASP A 69 30.95 -5.87 -13.29
C ASP A 69 31.16 -4.58 -12.47
N ARG A 70 31.85 -4.71 -11.33
CA ARG A 70 32.06 -3.64 -10.36
C ARG A 70 32.76 -2.40 -10.94
N ILE A 71 33.59 -2.57 -11.96
CA ILE A 71 34.25 -1.46 -12.67
C ILE A 71 33.23 -0.66 -13.50
N GLN A 72 32.28 -1.34 -14.15
CA GLN A 72 31.22 -0.69 -14.92
C GLN A 72 30.31 0.12 -13.99
N TRP A 73 29.93 -0.44 -12.84
CA TRP A 73 29.16 0.29 -11.82
C TRP A 73 29.90 1.54 -11.29
N ARG A 74 31.23 1.50 -11.16
CA ARG A 74 32.03 2.67 -10.72
C ARG A 74 32.02 3.82 -11.71
N SER A 75 31.70 3.57 -12.98
CA SER A 75 31.60 4.62 -14.00
C SER A 75 30.27 5.36 -13.99
N VAL A 76 29.25 4.82 -13.30
CA VAL A 76 27.92 5.43 -13.23
C VAL A 76 27.88 6.46 -12.11
N VAL A 77 27.54 7.70 -12.47
CA VAL A 77 27.23 8.76 -11.51
C VAL A 77 25.71 8.92 -11.44
N PHE A 78 25.13 8.67 -10.27
CA PHE A 78 23.72 8.93 -10.02
C PHE A 78 23.54 10.36 -9.52
N SER A 79 22.63 11.10 -10.11
CA SER A 79 22.14 12.37 -9.59
C SER A 79 20.64 12.22 -9.28
N ASP A 80 20.29 12.33 -8.01
CA ASP A 80 18.91 12.46 -7.58
C ASP A 80 18.71 13.80 -6.89
N LEU A 81 17.60 14.47 -7.21
CA LEU A 81 17.16 15.62 -6.44
C LEU A 81 16.28 15.08 -5.32
N SER A 82 16.82 15.11 -4.10
CA SER A 82 16.05 14.77 -2.90
C SER A 82 15.19 15.97 -2.50
N GLN A 83 13.90 15.74 -2.35
CA GLN A 83 12.93 16.76 -1.98
C GLN A 83 12.49 16.52 -0.53
N LEU A 84 12.69 17.51 0.34
CA LEU A 84 12.27 17.43 1.74
C LEU A 84 10.78 17.79 1.83
N CYS A 85 9.96 16.82 2.23
CA CYS A 85 8.53 17.01 2.46
C CYS A 85 8.29 17.55 3.87
N ILE A 86 7.62 18.69 3.99
CA ILE A 86 7.29 19.32 5.29
C ILE A 86 6.04 18.69 5.90
N ASP A 87 5.09 18.29 5.05
CA ASP A 87 3.82 17.70 5.46
C ASP A 87 3.80 16.20 5.17
N HIS A 88 4.25 15.37 6.10
CA HIS A 88 3.99 13.94 6.04
C HIS A 88 2.63 13.62 6.66
N ALA A 89 1.66 13.22 5.82
CA ALA A 89 0.51 12.47 6.31
C ALA A 89 1.05 11.16 6.92
N ASP A 90 0.94 11.01 8.24
CA ASP A 90 1.50 9.95 9.12
C ASP A 90 1.09 8.49 8.77
N GLY A 91 0.60 8.23 7.56
CA GLY A 91 0.39 6.88 7.03
C GLY A 91 -0.59 6.05 7.86
N ARG A 92 -1.46 6.68 8.66
CA ARG A 92 -2.38 6.04 9.62
C ARG A 92 -3.52 5.23 8.97
N VAL A 93 -3.39 4.91 7.69
CA VAL A 93 -4.34 4.05 6.99
C VAL A 93 -4.03 2.58 7.29
N ARG A 94 -5.08 1.83 7.56
CA ARG A 94 -5.00 0.40 7.88
C ARG A 94 -5.92 -0.36 6.94
N VAL A 95 -5.42 -1.47 6.43
CA VAL A 95 -6.20 -2.43 5.64
C VAL A 95 -6.44 -3.67 6.46
N TRP A 96 -7.65 -4.22 6.40
CA TRP A 96 -7.99 -5.50 7.03
C TRP A 96 -7.76 -6.61 6.00
N ARG A 97 -6.73 -7.44 6.22
CA ARG A 97 -6.34 -8.49 5.27
C ARG A 97 -5.80 -9.73 5.98
N ARG A 98 -5.74 -10.85 5.24
CA ARG A 98 -5.11 -12.10 5.67
C ARG A 98 -3.60 -12.08 5.40
N SER A 99 -2.90 -13.09 5.89
CA SER A 99 -1.51 -13.34 5.48
C SER A 99 -1.49 -13.75 4.01
N GLY A 100 -0.57 -13.20 3.21
CA GLY A 100 -0.46 -13.49 1.76
C GLY A 100 -1.16 -12.50 0.83
N GLU A 101 -2.16 -11.75 1.30
CA GLU A 101 -2.91 -10.78 0.48
C GLU A 101 -2.18 -9.42 0.35
N ARG A 102 -0.84 -9.42 0.41
CA ARG A 102 -0.08 -8.16 0.56
C ARG A 102 -0.21 -7.23 -0.64
N TYR A 103 -0.18 -7.83 -1.83
CA TYR A 103 -0.13 -7.16 -3.13
C TYR A 103 -1.47 -7.17 -3.87
N GLN A 104 -2.55 -7.60 -3.21
CA GLN A 104 -3.90 -7.47 -3.76
C GLN A 104 -4.25 -6.00 -3.97
N ALA A 105 -4.96 -5.67 -5.05
CA ALA A 105 -5.28 -4.29 -5.42
C ALA A 105 -5.88 -3.49 -4.24
N ASP A 106 -6.78 -4.10 -3.47
CA ASP A 106 -7.41 -3.48 -2.28
C ASP A 106 -6.44 -3.25 -1.10
N CYS A 107 -5.27 -3.86 -1.10
CA CYS A 107 -4.23 -3.71 -0.09
C CYS A 107 -3.10 -2.74 -0.48
N VAL A 108 -3.10 -2.28 -1.74
CA VAL A 108 -2.03 -1.43 -2.30
C VAL A 108 -2.50 0.01 -2.37
N ARG A 109 -1.88 0.88 -1.56
CA ARG A 109 -2.08 2.31 -1.69
C ARG A 109 -1.02 2.86 -2.62
N GLU A 110 -1.47 3.42 -3.72
CA GLU A 110 -0.63 4.20 -4.59
C GLU A 110 -0.21 5.49 -3.88
N HIS A 111 1.09 5.76 -3.88
CA HIS A 111 1.64 7.01 -3.41
C HIS A 111 2.09 7.84 -4.60
N GLY A 112 1.37 8.94 -4.83
CA GLY A 112 1.82 9.99 -5.73
C GLY A 112 3.10 10.59 -5.18
N LYS A 113 4.03 10.89 -6.08
CA LYS A 113 5.35 11.40 -5.74
C LYS A 113 5.30 12.62 -4.81
N TRP A 114 4.34 13.54 -4.97
CA TRP A 114 4.25 14.78 -4.17
C TRP A 114 2.80 15.17 -3.89
N GLY A 115 2.46 15.50 -2.63
CA GLY A 115 1.09 15.85 -2.21
C GLY A 115 1.01 16.92 -1.11
N GLY A 116 2.09 17.67 -0.88
CA GLY A 116 2.18 18.68 0.19
C GLY A 116 3.30 19.69 -0.08
N ALA A 117 3.52 20.63 0.85
CA ALA A 117 4.59 21.61 0.74
C ALA A 117 5.98 20.93 0.79
N SER A 118 6.87 21.40 -0.06
CA SER A 118 8.13 20.72 -0.35
C SER A 118 9.24 21.70 -0.67
N LEU A 119 10.43 21.48 -0.12
CA LEU A 119 11.64 22.24 -0.45
C LEU A 119 12.54 21.41 -1.36
N MET A 120 13.01 22.04 -2.43
CA MET A 120 13.97 21.47 -3.38
C MET A 120 15.35 22.01 -3.04
N MET A 121 16.36 21.15 -2.97
CA MET A 121 17.78 21.52 -2.76
C MET A 121 18.55 21.42 -4.07
#